data_AF-A0AAW1TBC6-F1
#
_entry.id   AF-A0AAW1TBC6-F1
#
_cell.length_a   1.000
_cell.length_b   1.000
_cell.length_c   1.000
_cell.angle_alpha   90.00
_cell.angle_beta   90.00
_cell.angle_gamma   90.00
#
_symmetry.space_group_name_H-M   'P 1'
#
loop_
_entity.id
_entity.type
_entity.pdbx_description
1 polymer ?
#
loop_
_entity_poly.entity_id
_entity_poly.type
_entity_poly.pdbx_seq_one_letter_code
_entity_poly.pdbx_strand_id
1 'polypeptide(L)'
;MHFKGFRLRHPSMPTPSLALAQSSRVRASQAEAGPPDGDSDNGSHSGGNGGPGSSRSTMESDPDPPSSRRWGAIALLALKVLTGVALGMLVMVAAGPGIISTSPGLAVTLALINIFLPGNVHVDKVQMGWARPLDISGLELRGPRALGSSPVGRCEHIQSGASLWAMLGALRGRKSAFSLGFQKPWLDLGPDAAGQPRFTHFTQAGSTGKAQLAAIDAAKPDMTNAGTNPEPLADLAFSAEAHLPFCEVWVAEGRATVSEDMHQLVGKDLHVTAVLGQEQLSEQATDLDLDTRWLEEHAAPSTGLPLPGLRSRAEPAVVLLNSQHIQAGASGWWDGTHLRLHKPLTATLDYTPAVTKFFLARASPLLADTVAVGKGGQVHASVSPAGMCLPSEAYTIRVDPLRLTVGRGQLLDRLVSLLQAGQAKGIRGRRELQVWTSHFESEYTSAGRVTTKRLDLLLGKDSTGLHVAMWGWTDVGKGQMQMVLGVPASGLAWAGIHGLPPGTMLPITMQGSSANARIDWAGASRQIGSWALQSSAEPDKPGQGSSIGSKLMHKGLQAMGKAMSQSTQGSSAAPKGAADAPEPLGPLPWDNE
;
A
#
# COMPACT_ATOMS: atom_id res chain seq x y z
N MET A 1 -10.36 29.26 11.11
CA MET A 1 -9.71 28.67 12.29
C MET A 1 -8.21 28.67 12.02
N HIS A 2 -7.44 29.45 12.77
CA HIS A 2 -5.99 29.54 12.61
C HIS A 2 -5.34 28.32 13.27
N PHE A 3 -4.84 27.37 12.48
CA PHE A 3 -3.88 26.39 12.97
C PHE A 3 -2.60 27.14 13.35
N LYS A 4 -2.33 27.25 14.66
CA LYS A 4 -1.06 27.71 15.19
C LYS A 4 0.00 26.67 14.81
N GLY A 5 1.09 27.17 14.25
CA GLY A 5 2.06 26.40 13.50
C GLY A 5 2.73 25.27 14.27
N PHE A 6 2.75 24.11 13.63
CA PHE A 6 3.80 23.13 13.78
C PHE A 6 5.10 23.78 13.26
N ARG A 7 5.89 24.38 14.15
CA ARG A 7 7.28 24.70 13.84
C ARG A 7 8.06 23.40 13.96
N LEU A 8 8.44 22.82 12.82
CA LEU A 8 9.54 21.87 12.76
C LEU A 8 10.74 22.53 13.47
N ARG A 9 11.05 22.09 14.68
CA ARG A 9 12.34 22.39 15.30
C ARG A 9 13.36 21.60 14.48
N HIS A 10 14.16 22.29 13.69
CA HIS A 10 15.41 21.70 13.23
C HIS A 10 16.18 21.23 14.47
N PRO A 11 16.55 19.93 14.57
CA PRO A 11 17.46 19.50 15.60
C PRO A 11 18.79 20.20 15.31
N SER A 12 19.11 21.20 16.13
CA SER A 12 20.48 21.67 16.23
C SER A 12 21.30 20.48 16.74
N MET A 13 22.34 20.11 16.01
CA MET A 13 23.23 19.04 16.44
C MET A 13 23.67 19.28 17.90
N PRO A 14 23.61 18.28 18.79
CA PRO A 14 23.98 18.49 20.18
C PRO A 14 25.47 18.81 20.28
N THR A 15 25.78 20.03 20.70
CA THR A 15 27.12 20.40 21.18
C THR A 15 27.38 19.67 22.50
N PRO A 16 28.51 18.97 22.66
CA PRO A 16 28.80 18.25 23.89
C PRO A 16 29.13 19.27 24.99
N SER A 17 28.16 19.55 25.86
CA SER A 17 28.39 20.28 27.10
C SER A 17 28.71 19.28 28.22
N LEU A 18 29.96 19.34 28.67
CA LEU A 18 30.42 18.76 29.93
C LEU A 18 29.66 19.40 31.09
N ALA A 19 28.81 18.63 31.77
CA ALA A 19 28.31 19.00 33.09
C ALA A 19 28.31 17.78 34.02
N LEU A 20 29.01 17.97 35.13
CA LEU A 20 29.25 17.04 36.22
C LEU A 20 27.96 16.50 36.87
N ALA A 21 28.13 15.30 37.43
CA ALA A 21 27.25 14.59 38.33
C ALA A 21 26.72 15.41 39.51
N GLN A 22 25.49 15.11 39.94
CA GLN A 22 25.20 14.90 41.36
C GLN A 22 23.98 13.98 41.57
N SER A 23 24.10 13.23 42.65
CA SER A 23 23.33 12.09 43.13
C SER A 23 21.89 12.38 43.56
N SER A 24 21.01 11.37 43.48
CA SER A 24 20.28 10.91 44.67
C SER A 24 19.78 9.46 44.52
N ARG A 25 20.10 8.68 45.54
CA ARG A 25 19.58 7.33 45.82
C ARG A 25 18.18 7.47 46.38
N VAL A 26 17.23 6.66 45.93
CA VAL A 26 16.16 6.16 46.79
C VAL A 26 16.06 4.65 46.61
N ARG A 27 16.17 3.99 47.75
CA ARG A 27 16.17 2.55 48.00
C ARG A 27 14.73 2.20 48.38
N ALA A 28 14.14 1.21 47.75
CA ALA A 28 12.98 0.52 48.29
C ALA A 28 13.16 -0.98 48.10
N SER A 29 13.12 -1.67 49.23
CA SER A 29 13.32 -3.09 49.47
C SER A 29 11.97 -3.75 49.75
N GLN A 30 11.73 -4.95 49.20
CA GLN A 30 10.93 -6.04 49.78
C GLN A 30 11.09 -7.26 48.84
N ALA A 31 11.81 -8.32 49.27
CA ALA A 31 11.41 -9.46 50.11
C ALA A 31 10.87 -10.62 49.23
N GLU A 32 11.64 -11.71 49.07
CA GLU A 32 11.43 -13.06 49.66
C GLU A 32 10.37 -13.88 48.88
N ALA A 33 10.46 -15.19 48.62
CA ALA A 33 11.38 -16.29 48.90
C ALA A 33 10.96 -17.49 48.00
N GLY A 34 11.81 -18.52 47.90
CA GLY A 34 11.41 -19.87 47.47
C GLY A 34 12.27 -20.49 46.35
N PRO A 35 13.14 -21.47 46.67
CA PRO A 35 13.78 -22.34 45.69
C PRO A 35 12.93 -23.60 45.45
N PRO A 36 13.21 -24.35 44.38
CA PRO A 36 13.19 -25.80 44.55
C PRO A 36 14.52 -26.42 44.10
N ASP A 37 15.02 -27.26 45.00
CA ASP A 37 15.83 -28.43 44.72
C ASP A 37 15.13 -29.32 43.67
N GLY A 38 15.92 -29.96 42.81
CA GLY A 38 15.40 -30.78 41.72
C GLY A 38 16.51 -31.58 41.07
N ASP A 39 16.88 -32.64 41.78
CA ASP A 39 17.79 -33.73 41.50
C ASP A 39 17.94 -34.24 40.05
N SER A 40 19.19 -34.62 39.78
CA SER A 40 19.66 -35.80 39.03
C SER A 40 18.75 -36.45 37.97
N ASP A 41 19.25 -36.53 36.72
CA ASP A 41 19.36 -37.87 36.14
C ASP A 41 20.48 -38.05 35.10
N ASN A 42 21.03 -39.25 35.19
CA ASN A 42 22.14 -39.84 34.46
C ASN A 42 21.66 -40.33 33.09
N GLY A 43 22.46 -40.16 32.04
CA GLY A 43 22.09 -40.60 30.69
C GLY A 43 23.26 -40.91 29.77
N SER A 44 24.23 -41.67 30.27
CA SER A 44 25.26 -42.31 29.44
C SER A 44 24.65 -43.41 28.57
N HIS A 45 24.65 -43.24 27.24
CA HIS A 45 24.48 -44.33 26.29
C HIS A 45 25.72 -44.47 25.41
N SER A 46 26.68 -45.22 25.94
CA SER A 46 27.61 -46.03 25.17
C SER A 46 26.86 -47.26 24.65
N GLY A 47 26.86 -47.48 23.35
CA GLY A 47 26.29 -48.68 22.73
C GLY A 47 27.02 -48.99 21.43
N GLY A 48 28.10 -49.76 21.54
CA GLY A 48 28.75 -50.38 20.40
C GLY A 48 28.04 -51.68 19.99
N ASN A 49 28.13 -51.98 18.70
CA ASN A 49 28.22 -53.32 18.11
C ASN A 49 28.51 -53.10 16.61
N GLY A 50 29.52 -53.68 15.98
CA GLY A 50 30.09 -55.00 16.20
C GLY A 50 29.52 -55.95 15.16
N GLY A 51 30.25 -56.17 14.06
CA GLY A 51 29.91 -57.18 13.07
C GLY A 51 31.01 -57.36 12.00
N PRO A 52 31.33 -58.60 11.58
CA PRO A 52 32.69 -59.00 11.19
C PRO A 52 32.81 -59.47 9.72
N GLY A 53 34.04 -59.74 9.27
CA GLY A 53 34.32 -60.51 8.05
C GLY A 53 35.24 -59.76 7.08
N SER A 54 36.55 -59.93 7.15
CA SER A 54 37.36 -61.06 6.64
C SER A 54 37.91 -60.83 5.23
N SER A 55 39.23 -60.67 5.19
CA SER A 55 40.15 -61.32 4.27
C SER A 55 40.17 -60.89 2.80
N ARG A 56 41.18 -60.08 2.44
CA ARG A 56 42.10 -60.49 1.37
C ARG A 56 43.47 -59.83 1.48
N SER A 57 44.46 -60.68 1.63
CA SER A 57 45.90 -60.46 1.55
C SER A 57 46.35 -60.10 0.13
N THR A 58 47.16 -59.05 0.00
CA THR A 58 48.21 -58.88 -1.03
C THR A 58 49.26 -57.94 -0.44
N MET A 59 50.43 -58.48 -0.09
CA MET A 59 51.74 -58.13 -0.67
C MET A 59 52.01 -56.61 -0.69
N GLU A 60 52.77 -56.11 0.26
CA GLU A 60 54.24 -56.00 0.15
C GLU A 60 54.64 -54.82 -0.73
N SER A 61 54.74 -53.65 -0.10
CA SER A 61 55.81 -52.66 -0.32
C SER A 61 55.67 -51.64 0.79
N ASP A 62 56.50 -51.76 1.83
CA ASP A 62 56.64 -50.80 2.91
C ASP A 62 57.24 -49.51 2.33
N PRO A 63 56.49 -48.38 2.23
CA PRO A 63 57.09 -47.14 1.81
C PRO A 63 57.78 -46.54 3.03
N ASP A 64 59.11 -46.46 2.96
CA ASP A 64 59.95 -45.76 3.94
C ASP A 64 59.27 -44.47 4.43
N PRO A 65 59.18 -44.24 5.76
CA PRO A 65 58.55 -43.06 6.30
C PRO A 65 59.24 -41.83 5.69
N PRO A 66 58.51 -40.97 4.94
CA PRO A 66 59.13 -39.83 4.29
C PRO A 66 59.71 -38.94 5.37
N SER A 67 61.04 -38.84 5.37
CA SER A 67 61.87 -38.06 6.29
C SER A 67 61.12 -36.89 6.94
N SER A 68 60.86 -37.00 8.25
CA SER A 68 60.14 -36.00 9.06
C SER A 68 60.71 -34.59 8.97
N ARG A 69 61.97 -34.45 8.53
CA ARG A 69 62.63 -33.17 8.24
C ARG A 69 62.08 -32.45 7.00
N ARG A 70 61.59 -33.15 5.97
CA ARG A 70 61.06 -32.52 4.75
C ARG A 70 59.63 -31.99 4.95
N TRP A 71 58.80 -32.68 5.73
CA TRP A 71 57.45 -32.22 6.09
C TRP A 71 57.48 -30.99 7.00
N GLY A 72 58.43 -30.92 7.94
CA GLY A 72 58.62 -29.71 8.75
C GLY A 72 58.97 -28.47 7.92
N ALA A 73 59.80 -28.63 6.88
CA ALA A 73 60.16 -27.54 5.97
C ALA A 73 58.98 -27.09 5.09
N ILE A 74 58.19 -28.04 4.57
CA ILE A 74 56.99 -27.74 3.77
C ILE A 74 55.90 -27.07 4.63
N ALA A 75 55.68 -27.56 5.86
CA ALA A 75 54.72 -26.96 6.79
C ALA A 75 55.12 -25.54 7.21
N LEU A 76 56.42 -25.29 7.46
CA LEU A 76 56.92 -23.95 7.76
C LEU A 76 56.78 -22.99 6.57
N LEU A 77 56.98 -23.46 5.34
CA LEU A 77 56.81 -22.65 4.14
C LEU A 77 55.33 -22.34 3.88
N ALA A 78 54.43 -23.32 4.04
CA ALA A 78 52.98 -23.12 3.97
C ALA A 78 52.49 -22.14 5.04
N LEU A 79 52.98 -22.24 6.28
CA LEU A 79 52.64 -21.31 7.36
C LEU A 79 53.10 -19.87 7.05
N LYS A 80 54.30 -19.69 6.49
CA LYS A 80 54.79 -18.37 6.07
C LYS A 80 53.95 -17.77 4.94
N VAL A 81 53.56 -18.59 3.96
CA VAL A 81 52.68 -18.15 2.86
C VAL A 81 51.30 -17.78 3.41
N LEU A 82 50.70 -18.62 4.25
CA LEU A 82 49.40 -18.32 4.88
C LEU A 82 49.45 -17.07 5.76
N THR A 83 50.53 -16.88 6.53
CA THR A 83 50.72 -15.67 7.35
C THR A 83 50.88 -14.43 6.48
N GLY A 84 51.64 -14.52 5.38
CA GLY A 84 51.80 -13.44 4.41
C GLY A 84 50.49 -13.07 3.72
N VAL A 85 49.69 -14.08 3.33
CA VAL A 85 48.36 -13.89 2.74
C VAL A 85 47.39 -13.27 3.75
N ALA A 86 47.37 -13.77 5.00
CA ALA A 86 46.53 -13.22 6.06
C ALA A 86 46.91 -11.77 6.40
N LEU A 87 48.21 -11.45 6.48
CA LEU A 87 48.70 -10.09 6.69
C LEU A 87 48.35 -9.18 5.50
N GLY A 88 48.49 -9.69 4.26
CA GLY A 88 48.07 -8.97 3.05
C GLY A 88 46.58 -8.67 3.04
N MET A 89 45.74 -9.64 3.42
CA MET A 89 44.29 -9.43 3.57
C MET A 89 43.97 -8.45 4.70
N LEU A 90 44.65 -8.54 5.85
CA LEU A 90 44.49 -7.60 6.96
C LEU A 90 44.82 -6.17 6.53
N VAL A 91 45.92 -5.97 5.80
CA VAL A 91 46.32 -4.66 5.26
C VAL A 91 45.29 -4.18 4.24
N MET A 92 44.78 -5.05 3.35
CA MET A 92 43.70 -4.68 2.42
C MET A 92 42.42 -4.26 3.14
N VAL A 93 41.99 -4.98 4.18
CA VAL A 93 40.80 -4.62 4.97
C VAL A 93 41.04 -3.30 5.71
N ALA A 94 42.21 -3.12 6.31
CA ALA A 94 42.58 -1.88 7.01
C ALA A 94 42.67 -0.67 6.06
N ALA A 95 43.24 -0.84 4.87
CA ALA A 95 43.37 0.22 3.87
C ALA A 95 42.11 0.42 3.02
N GLY A 96 41.20 -0.56 3.01
CA GLY A 96 40.02 -0.64 2.14
C GLY A 96 39.21 0.66 2.07
N PRO A 97 38.75 1.23 3.19
CA PRO A 97 38.00 2.49 3.18
C PRO A 97 38.77 3.66 2.55
N GLY A 98 40.07 3.73 2.79
CA GLY A 98 40.95 4.74 2.20
C GLY A 98 41.08 4.57 0.69
N ILE A 99 41.21 3.32 0.21
CA ILE A 99 41.26 2.99 -1.22
C ILE A 99 39.95 3.34 -1.91
N ILE A 100 38.80 2.99 -1.32
CA ILE A 100 37.48 3.31 -1.89
C ILE A 100 37.27 4.83 -1.97
N SER A 101 37.85 5.60 -1.06
CA SER A 101 37.79 7.07 -1.09
C SER A 101 38.64 7.71 -2.19
N THR A 102 39.46 6.94 -2.91
CA THR A 102 40.20 7.43 -4.09
C THR A 102 39.35 7.29 -5.35
N SER A 103 39.49 8.20 -6.32
CA SER A 103 38.73 8.16 -7.58
C SER A 103 38.83 6.80 -8.33
N PRO A 104 40.01 6.18 -8.48
CA PRO A 104 40.11 4.86 -9.10
C PRO A 104 39.48 3.74 -8.27
N GLY A 105 39.67 3.76 -6.94
CA GLY A 105 39.08 2.76 -6.05
C GLY A 105 37.55 2.84 -6.02
N LEU A 106 37.00 4.05 -6.02
CA LEU A 106 35.57 4.29 -6.15
C LEU A 106 35.04 3.76 -7.48
N ALA A 107 35.72 4.05 -8.60
CA ALA A 107 35.30 3.57 -9.92
C ALA A 107 35.24 2.04 -10.00
N VAL A 108 36.25 1.34 -9.47
CA VAL A 108 36.26 -0.13 -9.39
C VAL A 108 35.14 -0.65 -8.48
N THR A 109 34.94 -0.01 -7.33
CA THR A 109 33.89 -0.39 -6.38
C THR A 109 32.50 -0.23 -6.98
N LEU A 110 32.23 0.90 -7.66
CA LEU A 110 30.97 1.14 -8.36
C LEU A 110 30.77 0.19 -9.53
N ALA A 111 31.82 -0.15 -10.29
CA ALA A 111 31.74 -1.14 -11.35
C ALA A 111 31.31 -2.52 -10.80
N LEU A 112 31.85 -2.92 -9.64
CA LEU A 112 31.45 -4.16 -8.97
C LEU A 112 30.01 -4.10 -8.46
N ILE A 113 29.60 -3.01 -7.81
CA ILE A 113 28.23 -2.82 -7.32
C ILE A 113 27.22 -2.88 -8.48
N ASN A 114 27.53 -2.22 -9.60
CA ASN A 114 26.66 -2.17 -10.78
C ASN A 114 26.54 -3.51 -11.52
N ILE A 115 27.40 -4.51 -11.23
CA ILE A 115 27.20 -5.87 -11.75
C ILE A 115 25.99 -6.54 -11.07
N PHE A 116 25.76 -6.23 -9.79
CA PHE A 116 24.72 -6.86 -8.97
C PHE A 116 23.42 -6.06 -8.96
N LEU A 117 23.46 -4.77 -9.29
CA LEU A 117 22.27 -3.94 -9.37
C LEU A 117 21.63 -3.99 -10.77
N PRO A 118 20.29 -3.88 -10.84
CA PRO A 118 19.57 -3.84 -12.12
C PRO A 118 19.73 -2.50 -12.86
N GLY A 119 20.14 -1.45 -12.17
CA GLY A 119 20.45 -0.12 -12.71
C GLY A 119 21.93 0.22 -12.62
N ASN A 120 22.26 1.50 -12.85
CA ASN A 120 23.61 2.01 -12.62
C ASN A 120 23.60 3.00 -11.46
N VAL A 121 24.51 2.80 -10.52
CA VAL A 121 24.83 3.74 -9.44
C VAL A 121 26.05 4.54 -9.86
N HIS A 122 25.92 5.85 -9.78
CA HIS A 122 26.99 6.81 -9.92
C HIS A 122 27.18 7.55 -8.61
N VAL A 123 28.43 7.81 -8.24
CA VAL A 123 28.79 8.58 -7.04
C VAL A 123 29.98 9.44 -7.40
N ASP A 124 29.85 10.75 -7.20
CA ASP A 124 30.93 11.69 -7.49
C ASP A 124 32.10 11.52 -6.52
N LYS A 125 31.78 11.39 -5.23
CA LYS A 125 32.78 11.35 -4.17
C LYS A 125 32.32 10.53 -2.99
N VAL A 126 33.24 9.75 -2.43
CA VAL A 126 33.07 9.06 -1.15
C VAL A 126 34.24 9.41 -0.25
N GLN A 127 33.94 9.88 0.95
CA GLN A 127 34.89 10.00 2.04
C GLN A 127 34.44 9.06 3.15
N MET A 128 35.21 8.01 3.35
CA MET A 128 35.00 7.08 4.43
C MET A 128 36.31 6.71 5.10
N GLY A 129 36.27 6.39 6.37
CA GLY A 129 37.43 5.87 7.08
C GLY A 129 37.03 5.09 8.30
N TRP A 130 37.92 4.22 8.75
CA TRP A 130 37.74 3.46 9.98
C TRP A 130 37.46 4.34 11.20
N ALA A 131 38.12 5.50 11.27
CA ALA A 131 37.95 6.49 12.34
C ALA A 131 37.34 7.83 11.86
N ARG A 132 36.97 7.94 10.57
CA ARG A 132 36.42 9.18 10.00
C ARG A 132 34.92 9.03 9.75
N PRO A 133 34.14 10.11 9.92
CA PRO A 133 32.73 10.16 9.51
C PRO A 133 32.54 9.74 8.05
N LEU A 134 31.37 9.19 7.73
CA LEU A 134 30.98 8.87 6.35
C LEU A 134 30.38 10.11 5.68
N ASP A 135 30.88 10.45 4.50
CA ASP A 135 30.32 11.49 3.64
C ASP A 135 30.34 11.02 2.18
N ILE A 136 29.17 10.91 1.56
CA ILE A 136 28.98 10.54 0.17
C ILE A 136 28.33 11.71 -0.54
N SER A 137 28.89 12.15 -1.66
CA SER A 137 28.35 13.25 -2.45
C SER A 137 28.03 12.82 -3.88
N GLY A 138 26.95 13.38 -4.43
CA GLY A 138 26.56 13.17 -5.82
C GLY A 138 26.12 11.74 -6.12
N LEU A 139 25.33 11.13 -5.24
CA LEU A 139 24.75 9.83 -5.52
C LEU A 139 23.67 9.98 -6.60
N GLU A 140 23.79 9.26 -7.71
CA GLU A 140 22.79 9.19 -8.77
C GLU A 140 22.46 7.73 -9.07
N LEU A 141 21.17 7.41 -9.01
CA LEU A 141 20.59 6.14 -9.40
C LEU A 141 19.97 6.29 -10.78
N ARG A 142 20.46 5.52 -11.75
CA ARG A 142 19.90 5.48 -13.10
C ARG A 142 19.20 4.15 -13.33
N GLY A 143 18.06 4.22 -14.01
CA GLY A 143 17.31 3.04 -14.39
C GLY A 143 18.12 2.07 -15.28
N PRO A 144 17.62 0.84 -15.46
CA PRO A 144 18.17 -0.09 -16.44
C PRO A 144 18.37 0.57 -17.81
N ARG A 145 19.44 0.21 -18.53
CA ARG A 145 19.74 0.81 -19.85
C ARG A 145 18.58 0.67 -20.84
N ALA A 146 17.79 -0.39 -20.73
CA ALA A 146 16.62 -0.63 -21.58
C ALA A 146 15.54 0.46 -21.43
N LEU A 147 15.41 1.07 -20.26
CA LEU A 147 14.45 2.14 -19.96
C LEU A 147 15.02 3.55 -20.26
N GLY A 148 16.07 3.64 -21.09
CA GLY A 148 16.63 4.92 -21.53
C GLY A 148 17.67 5.53 -20.57
N SER A 149 18.10 4.80 -19.54
CA SER A 149 19.12 5.23 -18.56
C SER A 149 18.85 6.58 -17.87
N SER A 150 17.58 7.00 -17.82
CA SER A 150 17.20 8.22 -17.13
C SER A 150 17.51 8.09 -15.62
N PRO A 151 17.89 9.21 -14.98
CA PRO A 151 17.99 9.24 -13.52
C PRO A 151 16.62 8.97 -12.91
N VAL A 152 16.56 8.00 -12.00
CA VAL A 152 15.37 7.67 -11.21
C VAL A 152 15.50 8.15 -9.76
N GLY A 153 16.71 8.44 -9.32
CA GLY A 153 16.96 9.02 -8.02
C GLY A 153 18.31 9.75 -7.97
N ARG A 154 18.40 10.79 -7.16
CA ARG A 154 19.63 11.53 -6.87
C ARG A 154 19.67 11.91 -5.41
N CYS A 155 20.86 12.08 -4.84
CA CYS A 155 21.05 12.65 -3.51
C CYS A 155 22.35 13.44 -3.50
N GLU A 156 22.27 14.72 -3.14
CA GLU A 156 23.43 15.62 -3.14
C GLU A 156 24.46 15.17 -2.10
N HIS A 157 23.99 14.90 -0.88
CA HIS A 157 24.86 14.50 0.23
C HIS A 157 24.21 13.44 1.13
N ILE A 158 24.98 12.42 1.48
CA ILE A 158 24.66 11.44 2.52
C ILE A 158 25.76 11.50 3.56
N GLN A 159 25.40 11.83 4.79
CA GLN A 159 26.34 12.06 5.87
C GLN A 159 26.01 11.18 7.07
N SER A 160 27.05 10.68 7.74
CA SER A 160 26.92 10.08 9.06
C SER A 160 28.00 10.62 9.97
N GLY A 161 27.62 11.04 11.17
CA GLY A 161 28.58 11.43 12.22
C GLY A 161 29.42 10.25 12.73
N ALA A 162 29.03 9.01 12.44
CA ALA A 162 29.72 7.81 12.85
C ALA A 162 30.82 7.40 11.87
N SER A 163 31.88 6.81 12.43
CA SER A 163 32.91 6.12 11.67
C SER A 163 32.49 4.70 11.31
N LEU A 164 33.20 4.07 10.36
CA LEU A 164 32.92 2.67 9.99
C LEU A 164 33.04 1.70 11.18
N TRP A 165 33.93 1.96 12.14
CA TRP A 165 33.99 1.16 13.36
C TRP A 165 32.75 1.31 14.24
N ALA A 166 32.24 2.53 14.38
CA ALA A 166 31.03 2.78 15.14
C ALA A 166 29.82 2.12 14.48
N MET A 167 29.70 2.23 13.14
CA MET A 167 28.64 1.56 12.37
C MET A 167 28.71 0.04 12.51
N LEU A 168 29.89 -0.56 12.36
CA LEU A 168 30.09 -2.00 12.55
C LEU A 168 29.79 -2.43 14.00
N GLY A 169 30.13 -1.58 14.97
CA GLY A 169 29.79 -1.78 16.38
C GLY A 169 28.29 -1.80 16.62
N ALA A 170 27.56 -0.84 16.03
CA ALA A 170 26.10 -0.73 16.11
C ALA A 170 25.41 -1.96 15.51
N LEU A 171 25.86 -2.41 14.33
CA LEU A 171 25.35 -3.63 13.68
C LEU A 171 25.59 -4.91 14.50
N ARG A 172 26.57 -4.90 15.41
CA ARG A 172 26.85 -5.99 16.35
C ARG A 172 26.09 -5.85 17.68
N GLY A 173 25.14 -4.93 17.77
CA GLY A 173 24.34 -4.68 18.98
C GLY A 173 25.08 -3.93 20.08
N ARG A 174 26.17 -3.20 19.78
CA ARG A 174 26.80 -2.30 20.76
C ARG A 174 25.99 -1.00 20.83
N LYS A 175 25.79 -0.50 22.05
CA LYS A 175 24.83 0.55 22.47
C LYS A 175 24.93 1.95 21.82
N SER A 176 25.63 2.12 20.71
CA SER A 176 25.70 3.41 20.02
C SER A 176 25.00 3.31 18.67
N ALA A 177 23.72 3.67 18.63
CA ALA A 177 23.07 3.98 17.36
C ALA A 177 23.84 5.10 16.65
N PHE A 178 23.88 5.06 15.33
CA PHE A 178 24.45 6.14 14.52
C PHE A 178 23.36 6.81 13.71
N SER A 179 23.57 8.07 13.33
CA SER A 179 22.65 8.78 12.44
C SER A 179 23.15 8.80 11.00
N LEU A 180 22.24 8.71 10.04
CA LEU A 180 22.47 8.82 8.61
C LEU A 180 21.53 9.88 8.04
N GLY A 181 22.08 11.00 7.59
CA GLY A 181 21.32 12.10 6.99
C GLY A 181 21.44 12.09 5.47
N PHE A 182 20.31 12.16 4.77
CA PHE A 182 20.20 12.36 3.33
C PHE A 182 19.73 13.79 3.07
N GLN A 183 20.52 14.56 2.32
CA GLN A 183 20.19 15.95 2.00
C GLN A 183 19.77 16.07 0.54
N LYS A 184 18.64 16.74 0.33
CA LYS A 184 18.03 17.01 -0.97
C LYS A 184 17.95 15.79 -1.88
N PRO A 185 17.44 14.64 -1.40
CA PRO A 185 17.20 13.54 -2.31
C PRO A 185 16.12 13.94 -3.33
N TRP A 186 16.32 13.58 -4.58
CA TRP A 186 15.35 13.70 -5.64
C TRP A 186 14.94 12.31 -6.13
N LEU A 187 13.65 12.06 -6.34
CA LEU A 187 13.10 10.77 -6.81
C LEU A 187 12.16 10.98 -8.00
N ASP A 188 12.28 10.18 -9.05
CA ASP A 188 11.30 10.12 -10.14
C ASP A 188 10.26 9.04 -9.84
N LEU A 189 9.11 9.48 -9.33
CA LEU A 189 7.92 8.64 -9.08
C LEU A 189 6.88 8.81 -10.19
N GLY A 190 7.23 9.48 -11.30
CA GLY A 190 6.35 9.67 -12.44
C GLY A 190 5.99 8.33 -13.08
N PRO A 191 4.82 8.23 -13.73
CA PRO A 191 4.45 7.04 -14.49
C PRO A 191 5.42 6.81 -15.65
N ASP A 192 5.68 5.55 -15.93
CA ASP A 192 6.32 5.08 -17.16
C ASP A 192 5.28 4.97 -18.30
N ALA A 193 5.69 4.42 -19.44
CA ALA A 193 4.80 4.20 -20.58
C ALA A 193 3.65 3.23 -20.28
N ALA A 194 3.77 2.39 -19.26
CA ALA A 194 2.75 1.45 -18.79
C ALA A 194 1.89 2.04 -17.65
N GLY A 195 2.12 3.29 -17.24
CA GLY A 195 1.45 3.93 -16.11
C GLY A 195 1.94 3.48 -14.74
N GLN A 196 3.03 2.70 -14.66
CA GLN A 196 3.65 2.27 -13.40
C GLN A 196 4.67 3.31 -12.94
N PRO A 197 4.82 3.58 -11.63
CA PRO A 197 5.83 4.51 -11.14
C PRO A 197 7.23 4.01 -11.52
N ARG A 198 8.06 4.85 -12.16
CA ARG A 198 9.37 4.43 -12.66
C ARG A 198 10.28 3.81 -11.61
N PHE A 199 10.15 4.26 -10.35
CA PHE A 199 10.92 3.72 -9.23
C PHE A 199 10.63 2.25 -8.91
N THR A 200 9.42 1.72 -9.22
CA THR A 200 9.07 0.31 -8.91
C THR A 200 9.90 -0.69 -9.70
N HIS A 201 10.40 -0.32 -10.88
CA HIS A 201 11.29 -1.17 -11.66
C HIS A 201 12.59 -1.48 -10.93
N PHE A 202 13.07 -0.56 -10.10
CA PHE A 202 14.30 -0.76 -9.33
C PHE A 202 14.09 -1.75 -8.18
N THR A 203 12.95 -1.68 -7.49
CA THR A 203 12.65 -2.56 -6.35
C THR A 203 12.30 -3.98 -6.79
N GLN A 204 11.52 -4.13 -7.88
CA GLN A 204 11.15 -5.44 -8.41
C GLN A 204 12.35 -6.18 -8.99
N ALA A 205 13.24 -5.48 -9.69
CA ALA A 205 14.39 -6.13 -10.31
C ALA A 205 15.40 -6.70 -9.30
N GLY A 206 15.40 -6.21 -8.06
CA GLY A 206 16.21 -6.77 -6.98
C GLY A 206 15.71 -8.13 -6.48
N SER A 207 14.40 -8.40 -6.56
CA SER A 207 13.79 -9.63 -6.04
C SER A 207 13.63 -10.73 -7.09
N THR A 208 13.40 -10.38 -8.36
CA THR A 208 13.06 -11.37 -9.40
C THR A 208 14.20 -11.71 -10.38
N GLY A 209 15.37 -11.08 -10.21
CA GLY A 209 16.58 -11.37 -10.97
C GLY A 209 16.54 -10.90 -12.43
N LYS A 210 17.72 -10.84 -13.07
CA LYS A 210 17.91 -10.29 -14.44
C LYS A 210 17.02 -10.93 -15.52
N ALA A 211 16.53 -12.15 -15.32
CA ALA A 211 15.72 -12.88 -16.29
C ALA A 211 14.33 -12.25 -16.52
N GLN A 212 13.72 -11.67 -15.49
CA GLN A 212 12.38 -11.07 -15.62
C GLN A 212 12.43 -9.69 -16.29
N LEU A 213 13.48 -8.91 -16.05
CA LEU A 213 13.77 -7.68 -16.79
C LEU A 213 13.89 -7.93 -18.30
N ALA A 214 14.57 -9.02 -18.69
CA ALA A 214 14.66 -9.40 -20.11
C ALA A 214 13.30 -9.78 -20.72
N ALA A 215 12.35 -10.28 -19.93
CA ALA A 215 10.99 -10.55 -20.39
C ALA A 215 10.17 -9.26 -20.57
N ILE A 216 10.39 -8.26 -19.70
CA ILE A 216 9.80 -6.91 -19.86
C ILE A 216 10.38 -6.25 -21.13
N ASP A 217 11.68 -6.40 -21.40
CA ASP A 217 12.32 -5.90 -22.63
C ASP A 217 11.75 -6.54 -23.90
N ALA A 218 11.36 -7.82 -23.84
CA ALA A 218 10.74 -8.52 -24.96
C ALA A 218 9.28 -8.09 -25.19
N ALA A 219 8.57 -7.71 -24.13
CA ALA A 219 7.22 -7.18 -24.18
C ALA A 219 7.24 -5.68 -24.53
N LYS A 220 7.75 -5.30 -25.73
CA LYS A 220 7.60 -3.93 -26.23
C LYS A 220 6.11 -3.57 -26.20
N PRO A 221 5.67 -2.61 -25.37
CA PRO A 221 4.29 -2.18 -25.39
C PRO A 221 4.00 -1.63 -26.79
N ASP A 222 2.90 -2.08 -27.39
CA ASP A 222 2.46 -1.62 -28.70
C ASP A 222 2.11 -0.13 -28.62
N MET A 223 3.10 0.73 -28.86
CA MET A 223 3.00 2.18 -28.69
C MET A 223 2.09 2.83 -29.75
N THR A 224 1.53 2.07 -30.67
CA THR A 224 0.71 2.59 -31.78
C THR A 224 -0.63 3.16 -31.33
N ASN A 225 -1.09 2.88 -30.10
CA ASN A 225 -2.37 3.39 -29.58
C ASN A 225 -2.26 4.41 -28.43
N ALA A 226 -1.06 4.79 -27.99
CA ALA A 226 -0.87 5.73 -26.88
C ALA A 226 -0.90 7.20 -27.36
N GLY A 227 -2.03 7.62 -27.92
CA GLY A 227 -2.31 9.03 -28.25
C GLY A 227 -2.62 9.90 -27.01
N THR A 228 -2.32 9.43 -25.81
CA THR A 228 -2.53 10.18 -24.57
C THR A 228 -1.37 11.13 -24.36
N ASN A 229 -1.66 12.44 -24.36
CA ASN A 229 -0.70 13.45 -23.92
C ASN A 229 -0.08 13.01 -22.58
N PRO A 230 1.25 13.10 -22.42
CA PRO A 230 1.90 12.72 -21.17
C PRO A 230 1.25 13.50 -20.02
N GLU A 231 0.91 12.78 -18.95
CA GLU A 231 0.30 13.37 -17.78
C GLU A 231 1.23 14.46 -17.23
N PRO A 232 0.72 15.65 -16.90
CA PRO A 232 1.55 16.69 -16.31
C PRO A 232 2.18 16.16 -15.01
N LEU A 233 3.49 16.40 -14.88
CA LEU A 233 4.25 16.04 -13.69
C LEU A 233 4.38 17.25 -12.77
N ALA A 234 4.38 17.00 -11.47
CA ALA A 234 4.52 18.01 -10.43
C ALA A 234 5.62 17.59 -9.44
N ASP A 235 6.26 18.59 -8.83
CA ASP A 235 7.25 18.36 -7.77
C ASP A 235 6.56 18.35 -6.40
N LEU A 236 6.70 17.23 -5.68
CA LEU A 236 6.26 17.03 -4.31
C LEU A 236 7.46 17.18 -3.37
N ALA A 237 7.40 18.09 -2.41
CA ALA A 237 8.41 18.14 -1.35
C ALA A 237 8.18 16.97 -0.39
N PHE A 238 9.26 16.32 0.07
CA PHE A 238 9.14 15.29 1.09
C PHE A 238 10.27 15.31 2.12
N SER A 239 9.98 14.77 3.29
CA SER A 239 10.94 14.49 4.35
C SER A 239 10.62 13.14 4.96
N ALA A 240 11.61 12.51 5.58
CA ALA A 240 11.40 11.25 6.26
C ALA A 240 12.34 11.09 7.44
N GLU A 241 11.92 10.33 8.43
CA GLU A 241 12.74 9.91 9.54
C GLU A 241 12.49 8.43 9.84
N ALA A 242 13.54 7.69 10.19
CA ALA A 242 13.41 6.31 10.60
C ALA A 242 14.23 6.03 11.85
N HIS A 243 13.59 5.53 12.90
CA HIS A 243 14.22 5.12 14.15
C HIS A 243 14.37 3.60 14.15
N LEU A 244 15.58 3.12 13.87
CA LEU A 244 15.92 1.69 13.83
C LEU A 244 16.79 1.33 15.05
N PRO A 245 16.87 0.04 15.44
CA PRO A 245 17.61 -0.37 16.63
C PRO A 245 19.11 -0.02 16.62
N PHE A 246 19.69 0.18 15.44
CA PHE A 246 21.11 0.43 15.25
C PHE A 246 21.41 1.72 14.49
N CYS A 247 20.39 2.39 13.94
CA CYS A 247 20.56 3.53 13.05
C CYS A 247 19.34 4.46 13.08
N GLU A 248 19.58 5.75 13.11
CA GLU A 248 18.57 6.76 12.81
C GLU A 248 18.78 7.29 11.40
N VAL A 249 17.75 7.28 10.58
CA VAL A 249 17.79 7.82 9.23
C VAL A 249 17.00 9.11 9.17
N TRP A 250 17.56 10.13 8.55
CA TRP A 250 16.92 11.43 8.37
C TRP A 250 17.00 11.83 6.90
N VAL A 251 15.88 12.27 6.33
CA VAL A 251 15.79 12.77 4.96
C VAL A 251 15.28 14.21 5.02
N ALA A 252 16.14 15.14 4.62
CA ALA A 252 15.85 16.57 4.62
C ALA A 252 15.74 17.12 3.19
N GLU A 253 14.75 17.99 2.97
CA GLU A 253 14.55 18.74 1.72
C GLU A 253 14.39 17.84 0.48
N GLY A 254 13.78 16.67 0.65
CA GLY A 254 13.51 15.75 -0.44
C GLY A 254 12.55 16.33 -1.48
N ARG A 255 12.68 15.89 -2.73
CA ARG A 255 11.78 16.21 -3.83
C ARG A 255 11.42 14.94 -4.59
N ALA A 256 10.15 14.74 -4.87
CA ALA A 256 9.69 13.64 -5.71
C ALA A 256 8.94 14.22 -6.90
N THR A 257 9.29 13.82 -8.11
CA THR A 257 8.48 14.11 -9.29
C THR A 257 7.36 13.09 -9.35
N VAL A 258 6.12 13.54 -9.21
CA VAL A 258 4.90 12.72 -9.17
C VAL A 258 3.94 13.19 -10.27
N SER A 259 2.86 12.45 -10.51
CA SER A 259 1.79 12.99 -11.35
C SER A 259 1.09 14.18 -10.66
N GLU A 260 0.60 15.14 -11.44
CA GLU A 260 -0.18 16.29 -10.93
C GLU A 260 -1.34 15.85 -10.03
N ASP A 261 -1.98 14.77 -10.46
CA ASP A 261 -3.06 14.10 -9.76
C ASP A 261 -2.66 13.57 -8.37
N MET A 262 -1.48 12.95 -8.25
CA MET A 262 -0.92 12.53 -6.96
C MET A 262 -0.54 13.73 -6.09
N HIS A 263 0.04 14.78 -6.69
CA HIS A 263 0.36 16.01 -5.99
C HIS A 263 -0.91 16.69 -5.43
N GLN A 264 -2.03 16.68 -6.16
CA GLN A 264 -3.31 17.18 -5.66
C GLN A 264 -3.92 16.30 -4.55
N LEU A 265 -3.64 15.00 -4.56
CA LEU A 265 -4.09 14.07 -3.54
C LEU A 265 -3.29 14.21 -2.24
N VAL A 266 -1.97 14.31 -2.34
CA VAL A 266 -1.05 14.37 -1.19
C VAL A 266 -0.93 15.79 -0.64
N GLY A 267 -0.90 16.79 -1.53
CA GLY A 267 -0.58 18.18 -1.22
C GLY A 267 0.86 18.54 -1.58
N LYS A 268 1.38 19.62 -0.98
CA LYS A 268 2.71 20.17 -1.32
C LYS A 268 3.87 19.45 -0.64
N ASP A 269 3.60 18.86 0.51
CA ASP A 269 4.57 18.29 1.42
C ASP A 269 4.11 16.94 1.96
N LEU A 270 5.06 15.99 2.01
CA LEU A 270 4.89 14.65 2.54
C LEU A 270 5.97 14.38 3.60
N HIS A 271 5.55 13.91 4.78
CA HIS A 271 6.44 13.46 5.83
C HIS A 271 6.15 12.00 6.16
N VAL A 272 7.22 11.20 6.28
CA VAL A 272 7.13 9.77 6.62
C VAL A 272 7.98 9.49 7.84
N THR A 273 7.35 8.95 8.89
CA THR A 273 8.05 8.50 10.11
C THR A 273 7.97 6.98 10.17
N ALA A 274 9.10 6.30 10.34
CA ALA A 274 9.16 4.87 10.56
C ALA A 274 9.85 4.57 11.89
N VAL A 275 9.27 3.71 12.71
CA VAL A 275 9.86 3.26 13.98
C VAL A 275 9.91 1.74 13.97
N LEU A 276 11.10 1.18 14.18
CA LEU A 276 11.35 -0.27 14.17
C LEU A 276 12.05 -0.68 15.45
N GLY A 277 11.52 -1.71 16.11
CA GLY A 277 12.06 -2.25 17.35
C GLY A 277 11.26 -1.82 18.58
N GLN A 278 11.19 -2.72 19.57
CA GLN A 278 10.38 -2.50 20.77
C GLN A 278 10.89 -1.33 21.61
N GLU A 279 12.21 -1.20 21.76
CA GLU A 279 12.84 -0.12 22.52
C GLU A 279 12.56 1.25 21.88
N GLN A 280 12.72 1.33 20.55
CA GLN A 280 12.48 2.55 19.78
C GLN A 280 11.01 2.96 19.82
N LEU A 281 10.08 1.99 19.73
CA LEU A 281 8.65 2.26 19.87
C LEU A 281 8.31 2.78 21.27
N SER A 282 8.88 2.19 22.32
CA SER A 282 8.65 2.67 23.69
C SER A 282 9.18 4.09 23.91
N GLU A 283 10.31 4.43 23.31
CA GLU A 283 10.90 5.78 23.38
C GLU A 283 10.05 6.80 22.62
N GLN A 284 9.63 6.47 21.41
CA GLN A 284 8.89 7.38 20.51
C GLN A 284 7.37 7.43 20.77
N ALA A 285 6.83 6.52 21.58
CA ALA A 285 5.38 6.40 21.76
C ALA A 285 4.70 7.67 22.25
N THR A 286 5.34 8.41 23.16
CA THR A 286 4.77 9.64 23.72
C THR A 286 4.82 10.79 22.70
N ASP A 287 5.92 10.92 21.96
CA ASP A 287 6.13 12.01 21.03
C ASP A 287 5.29 11.88 19.76
N LEU A 288 5.01 10.63 19.34
CA LEU A 288 4.25 10.31 18.13
C LEU A 288 2.79 9.87 18.39
N ASP A 289 2.32 9.93 19.65
CA ASP A 289 0.99 9.46 20.07
C ASP A 289 0.68 8.02 19.61
N LEU A 290 1.64 7.11 19.78
CA LEU A 290 1.52 5.72 19.35
C LEU A 290 0.87 4.86 20.44
N ASP A 291 -0.23 4.19 20.10
CA ASP A 291 -0.74 3.09 20.94
C ASP A 291 0.21 1.89 20.82
N THR A 292 0.92 1.59 21.91
CA THR A 292 1.87 0.46 22.01
C THR A 292 1.33 -0.72 22.82
N ARG A 293 0.09 -0.63 23.34
CA ARG A 293 -0.52 -1.70 24.16
C ARG A 293 -0.65 -3.02 23.41
N TRP A 294 -0.80 -2.96 22.09
CA TRP A 294 -0.87 -4.16 21.24
C TRP A 294 0.40 -5.03 21.31
N LEU A 295 1.55 -4.47 21.70
CA LEU A 295 2.80 -5.23 21.89
C LEU A 295 2.71 -6.22 23.05
N GLU A 296 1.91 -5.91 24.06
CA GLU A 296 1.67 -6.79 25.23
C GLU A 296 0.58 -7.82 24.92
N GLU A 297 -0.44 -7.40 24.17
CA GLU A 297 -1.61 -8.23 23.84
C GLU A 297 -1.30 -9.29 22.76
N HIS A 298 -0.37 -9.00 21.84
CA HIS A 298 -0.11 -9.83 20.67
C HIS A 298 1.37 -10.25 20.63
N ALA A 299 1.62 -11.55 20.82
CA ALA A 299 2.96 -12.10 20.67
C ALA A 299 3.46 -11.94 19.23
N ALA A 300 4.75 -11.62 19.08
CA ALA A 300 5.38 -11.56 17.77
C ALA A 300 5.17 -12.88 17.02
N PRO A 301 4.74 -12.84 15.75
CA PRO A 301 4.53 -14.06 14.98
C PRO A 301 5.84 -14.83 14.89
N SER A 302 5.79 -16.14 15.15
CA SER A 302 6.93 -17.01 14.94
C SER A 302 7.27 -17.04 13.44
N THR A 303 8.40 -16.48 13.05
CA THR A 303 8.96 -16.61 11.72
C THR A 303 9.40 -18.07 11.56
N GLY A 304 8.72 -18.81 10.68
CA GLY A 304 9.05 -20.21 10.42
C GLY A 304 10.49 -20.34 9.92
N LEU A 305 11.23 -21.30 10.50
CA LEU A 305 12.63 -21.64 10.22
C LEU A 305 13.66 -20.59 10.70
N PRO A 306 14.17 -20.72 11.93
CA PRO A 306 15.37 -19.99 12.33
C PRO A 306 16.54 -20.45 11.45
N LEU A 307 17.06 -19.56 10.62
CA LEU A 307 18.37 -19.78 10.02
C LEU A 307 19.41 -19.84 11.16
N PRO A 308 20.29 -20.86 11.20
CA PRO A 308 21.30 -20.96 12.25
C PRO A 308 22.17 -19.68 12.29
N GLY A 309 22.06 -18.90 13.37
CA GLY A 309 22.92 -17.73 13.63
C GLY A 309 22.28 -16.35 13.40
N LEU A 310 21.12 -16.25 12.76
CA LEU A 310 20.31 -15.02 12.76
C LEU A 310 18.95 -15.32 13.38
N ARG A 311 18.74 -14.85 14.61
CA ARG A 311 17.40 -14.79 15.18
C ARG A 311 16.64 -13.68 14.43
N SER A 312 16.03 -14.00 13.28
CA SER A 312 15.08 -13.11 12.62
C SER A 312 13.76 -13.12 13.39
N ARG A 313 13.80 -12.67 14.64
CA ARG A 313 12.58 -12.36 15.38
C ARG A 313 11.93 -11.20 14.65
N ALA A 314 10.64 -11.33 14.34
CA ALA A 314 9.92 -10.23 13.74
C ALA A 314 9.92 -9.05 14.71
N GLU A 315 10.40 -7.90 14.27
CA GLU A 315 10.53 -6.69 15.08
C GLU A 315 9.25 -5.86 14.95
N PRO A 316 8.70 -5.31 16.04
CA PRO A 316 7.53 -4.47 15.92
C PRO A 316 7.89 -3.19 15.15
N ALA A 317 6.99 -2.76 14.29
CA ALA A 317 7.20 -1.63 13.40
C ALA A 317 5.93 -0.77 13.30
N VAL A 318 6.13 0.54 13.23
CA VAL A 318 5.10 1.52 12.93
C VAL A 318 5.59 2.41 11.79
N VAL A 319 4.71 2.69 10.83
CA VAL A 319 4.96 3.64 9.75
C VAL A 319 3.81 4.64 9.74
N LEU A 320 4.13 5.92 9.88
CA LEU A 320 3.21 7.04 9.80
C LEU A 320 3.50 7.84 8.54
N LEU A 321 2.43 8.28 7.87
CA LEU A 321 2.47 9.15 6.72
C LEU A 321 1.62 10.37 7.03
N ASN A 322 2.21 11.55 6.95
CA ASN A 322 1.54 12.81 7.18
C ASN A 322 1.79 13.73 6.00
N SER A 323 0.74 14.29 5.43
CA SER A 323 0.79 15.30 4.38
C SER A 323 -0.25 16.37 4.63
N GLN A 324 -0.35 17.34 3.73
CA GLN A 324 -1.37 18.39 3.82
C GLN A 324 -2.80 17.83 3.79
N HIS A 325 -3.02 16.72 3.06
CA HIS A 325 -4.35 16.16 2.80
C HIS A 325 -4.52 14.70 3.22
N ILE A 326 -3.45 14.05 3.69
CA ILE A 326 -3.46 12.63 4.05
C ILE A 326 -2.77 12.44 5.39
N GLN A 327 -3.43 11.70 6.27
CA GLN A 327 -2.82 11.12 7.47
C GLN A 327 -3.07 9.63 7.42
N ALA A 328 -2.01 8.82 7.40
CA ALA A 328 -2.13 7.37 7.35
C ALA A 328 -1.14 6.70 8.30
N GLY A 329 -1.52 5.52 8.79
CA GLY A 329 -0.71 4.75 9.72
C GLY A 329 -0.81 3.26 9.45
N ALA A 330 0.34 2.59 9.57
CA ALA A 330 0.47 1.14 9.55
C ALA A 330 1.28 0.69 10.78
N SER A 331 0.89 -0.44 11.36
CA SER A 331 1.56 -0.98 12.55
C SER A 331 1.47 -2.49 12.58
N GLY A 332 2.55 -3.15 13.00
CA GLY A 332 2.68 -4.59 12.87
C GLY A 332 4.07 -5.11 13.19
N TRP A 333 4.42 -6.28 12.65
CA TRP A 333 5.72 -6.93 12.83
C TRP A 333 6.45 -7.07 11.50
N TRP A 334 7.67 -6.54 11.45
CA TRP A 334 8.57 -6.64 10.31
C TRP A 334 9.47 -7.87 10.45
N ASP A 335 9.40 -8.79 9.49
CA ASP A 335 10.21 -10.02 9.48
C ASP A 335 11.53 -9.91 8.69
N GLY A 336 11.86 -8.70 8.20
CA GLY A 336 13.00 -8.46 7.32
C GLY A 336 12.61 -8.29 5.85
N THR A 337 11.43 -8.79 5.43
CA THR A 337 10.93 -8.69 4.05
C THR A 337 9.49 -8.17 3.99
N HIS A 338 8.66 -8.56 4.94
CA HIS A 338 7.26 -8.21 4.99
C HIS A 338 6.89 -7.54 6.31
N LEU A 339 5.93 -6.62 6.22
CA LEU A 339 5.27 -6.03 7.38
C LEU A 339 3.93 -6.73 7.60
N ARG A 340 3.85 -7.57 8.63
CA ARG A 340 2.60 -8.20 9.05
C ARG A 340 1.84 -7.28 9.98
N LEU A 341 0.73 -6.73 9.52
CA LEU A 341 -0.08 -5.77 10.25
C LEU A 341 -0.86 -6.44 11.39
N HIS A 342 -0.96 -5.77 12.52
CA HIS A 342 -1.83 -6.22 13.61
C HIS A 342 -3.28 -5.74 13.43
N LYS A 343 -3.45 -4.61 12.72
CA LYS A 343 -4.75 -4.01 12.36
C LYS A 343 -4.72 -3.49 10.92
N PRO A 344 -5.89 -3.32 10.27
CA PRO A 344 -5.95 -2.66 8.97
C PRO A 344 -5.21 -1.31 8.98
N LEU A 345 -4.57 -0.95 7.87
CA LEU A 345 -4.02 0.40 7.74
C LEU A 345 -5.18 1.38 7.83
N THR A 346 -4.99 2.49 8.53
CA THR A 346 -6.01 3.55 8.62
C THR A 346 -5.51 4.78 7.90
N ALA A 347 -6.39 5.45 7.17
CA ALA A 347 -6.12 6.71 6.51
C ALA A 347 -7.29 7.69 6.70
N THR A 348 -6.97 8.94 7.01
CA THR A 348 -7.87 10.08 6.97
C THR A 348 -7.44 10.97 5.83
N LEU A 349 -8.34 11.20 4.87
CA LEU A 349 -8.09 12.03 3.71
C LEU A 349 -8.98 13.27 3.77
N ASP A 350 -8.39 14.45 3.63
CA ASP A 350 -9.16 15.64 3.35
C ASP A 350 -9.68 15.56 1.92
N TYR A 351 -10.93 15.99 1.73
CA TYR A 351 -11.56 15.98 0.43
C TYR A 351 -10.86 16.94 -0.53
N THR A 352 -10.37 16.40 -1.64
CA THR A 352 -9.92 17.16 -2.80
C THR A 352 -10.60 16.62 -4.07
N PRO A 353 -10.67 17.41 -5.15
CA PRO A 353 -11.15 16.90 -6.44
C PRO A 353 -10.40 15.66 -6.93
N ALA A 354 -9.11 15.54 -6.58
CA ALA A 354 -8.31 14.36 -6.87
C ALA A 354 -8.83 13.12 -6.11
N VAL A 355 -9.19 13.23 -4.83
CA VAL A 355 -9.82 12.11 -4.08
C VAL A 355 -11.05 11.59 -4.82
N THR A 356 -11.91 12.47 -5.32
CA THR A 356 -13.08 12.07 -6.12
C THR A 356 -12.67 11.31 -7.37
N LYS A 357 -11.75 11.88 -8.16
CA LYS A 357 -11.31 11.32 -9.44
C LYS A 357 -10.64 9.95 -9.28
N PHE A 358 -9.80 9.78 -8.26
CA PHE A 358 -9.00 8.57 -8.05
C PHE A 358 -9.72 7.47 -7.31
N PHE A 359 -10.56 7.85 -6.36
CA PHE A 359 -11.14 6.91 -5.43
C PHE A 359 -12.63 6.74 -5.68
N LEU A 360 -13.42 7.80 -5.46
CA LEU A 360 -14.88 7.71 -5.49
C LEU A 360 -15.43 7.39 -6.88
N ALA A 361 -14.86 7.98 -7.94
CA ALA A 361 -15.29 7.73 -9.32
C ALA A 361 -15.00 6.30 -9.79
N ARG A 362 -13.88 5.71 -9.33
CA ARG A 362 -13.50 4.33 -9.66
C ARG A 362 -14.33 3.30 -8.91
N ALA A 363 -14.66 3.62 -7.67
CA ALA A 363 -15.59 2.88 -6.83
C ALA A 363 -17.01 2.87 -7.45
N SER A 364 -17.47 4.04 -7.86
CA SER A 364 -18.86 4.32 -8.22
C SER A 364 -18.94 5.41 -9.28
N PRO A 365 -19.35 5.09 -10.52
CA PRO A 365 -19.61 6.10 -11.54
C PRO A 365 -20.64 7.17 -11.12
N LEU A 366 -21.52 6.89 -10.16
CA LEU A 366 -22.46 7.87 -9.62
C LEU A 366 -21.80 8.95 -8.77
N LEU A 367 -20.58 8.70 -8.26
CA LEU A 367 -19.82 9.64 -7.45
C LEU A 367 -18.76 10.40 -8.25
N ALA A 368 -18.68 10.20 -9.57
CA ALA A 368 -17.67 10.82 -10.42
C ALA A 368 -17.74 12.37 -10.40
N ASP A 369 -18.95 12.91 -10.25
CA ASP A 369 -19.21 14.36 -10.21
C ASP A 369 -19.33 14.89 -8.77
N THR A 370 -18.68 14.27 -7.79
CA THR A 370 -18.71 14.78 -6.41
C THR A 370 -18.06 16.17 -6.35
N VAL A 371 -18.77 17.11 -5.74
CA VAL A 371 -18.37 18.52 -5.60
C VAL A 371 -17.83 18.79 -4.19
N ALA A 372 -18.45 18.20 -3.16
CA ALA A 372 -18.04 18.38 -1.78
C ALA A 372 -18.35 17.15 -0.91
N VAL A 373 -17.64 17.01 0.20
CA VAL A 373 -17.98 16.11 1.32
C VAL A 373 -18.63 16.96 2.43
N GLY A 374 -19.59 16.37 3.14
CA GLY A 374 -20.34 16.97 4.24
C GLY A 374 -19.47 17.29 5.46
N LYS A 375 -20.08 17.47 6.65
CA LYS A 375 -19.40 18.01 7.84
C LYS A 375 -18.03 17.36 8.08
N GLY A 376 -16.99 18.20 8.08
CA GLY A 376 -15.59 17.81 8.30
C GLY A 376 -14.77 17.73 7.01
N GLY A 377 -15.39 17.46 5.86
CA GLY A 377 -14.68 17.34 4.59
C GLY A 377 -13.66 16.19 4.57
N GLN A 378 -13.79 15.23 5.49
CA GLN A 378 -12.84 14.14 5.66
C GLN A 378 -13.43 12.80 5.24
N VAL A 379 -12.58 11.96 4.67
CA VAL A 379 -12.88 10.58 4.26
C VAL A 379 -12.01 9.67 5.12
N HIS A 380 -12.64 8.83 5.93
CA HIS A 380 -11.95 7.81 6.70
C HIS A 380 -11.97 6.50 5.93
N ALA A 381 -10.78 5.95 5.71
CA ALA A 381 -10.56 4.71 4.98
C ALA A 381 -9.73 3.74 5.83
N SER A 382 -10.02 2.46 5.67
CA SER A 382 -9.18 1.37 6.17
C SER A 382 -8.80 0.44 5.03
N VAL A 383 -7.57 -0.06 5.06
CA VAL A 383 -7.03 -0.96 4.04
C VAL A 383 -6.54 -2.24 4.71
N SER A 384 -7.08 -3.37 4.28
CA SER A 384 -6.71 -4.70 4.77
C SER A 384 -6.02 -5.48 3.64
N PRO A 385 -4.68 -5.60 3.65
CA PRO A 385 -4.00 -6.46 2.69
C PRO A 385 -4.39 -7.93 2.94
N ALA A 386 -4.39 -8.75 1.89
CA ALA A 386 -4.61 -10.19 2.01
C ALA A 386 -3.60 -10.80 3.01
N GLY A 387 -4.13 -11.59 3.96
CA GLY A 387 -3.31 -12.17 5.04
C GLY A 387 -2.70 -11.13 5.99
N MET A 388 -3.14 -9.87 5.96
CA MET A 388 -2.61 -8.76 6.75
C MET A 388 -1.10 -8.54 6.56
N CYS A 389 -0.58 -8.77 5.36
CA CYS A 389 0.85 -8.74 5.06
C CYS A 389 1.17 -7.70 3.97
N LEU A 390 2.23 -6.91 4.14
CA LEU A 390 2.70 -5.95 3.13
C LEU A 390 4.09 -6.33 2.63
N PRO A 391 4.38 -6.23 1.32
CA PRO A 391 3.41 -5.99 0.24
C PRO A 391 2.45 -7.20 0.07
N SER A 392 1.28 -6.94 -0.54
CA SER A 392 0.26 -7.96 -0.88
C SER A 392 -0.16 -7.86 -2.35
N GLU A 393 -0.65 -8.98 -2.89
CA GLU A 393 -1.26 -9.05 -4.22
C GLU A 393 -2.72 -8.57 -4.24
N ALA A 394 -3.38 -8.53 -3.08
CA ALA A 394 -4.76 -8.08 -2.95
C ALA A 394 -4.97 -7.21 -1.70
N TYR A 395 -5.87 -6.23 -1.81
CA TYR A 395 -6.20 -5.29 -0.76
C TYR A 395 -7.70 -5.06 -0.70
N THR A 396 -8.30 -5.19 0.49
CA THR A 396 -9.67 -4.76 0.73
C THR A 396 -9.65 -3.35 1.30
N ILE A 397 -10.24 -2.40 0.58
CA ILE A 397 -10.39 -1.03 1.04
C ILE A 397 -11.82 -0.84 1.52
N ARG A 398 -11.99 -0.34 2.74
CA ARG A 398 -13.28 0.03 3.32
C ARG A 398 -13.31 1.51 3.65
N VAL A 399 -14.37 2.20 3.26
CA VAL A 399 -14.59 3.62 3.58
C VAL A 399 -15.88 3.79 4.37
N ASP A 400 -15.81 4.67 5.36
CA ASP A 400 -16.93 4.98 6.23
C ASP A 400 -18.05 5.73 5.49
N PRO A 401 -19.30 5.67 5.97
CA PRO A 401 -20.42 6.37 5.37
C PRO A 401 -20.14 7.86 5.16
N LEU A 402 -20.35 8.35 3.94
CA LEU A 402 -20.07 9.73 3.56
C LEU A 402 -21.36 10.47 3.25
N ARG A 403 -21.47 11.70 3.75
CA ARG A 403 -22.40 12.70 3.19
C ARG A 403 -21.67 13.44 2.09
N LEU A 404 -22.21 13.46 0.89
CA LEU A 404 -21.61 14.06 -0.28
C LEU A 404 -22.57 15.06 -0.92
N THR A 405 -22.03 16.06 -1.60
CA THR A 405 -22.75 16.88 -2.58
C THR A 405 -22.25 16.49 -3.95
N VAL A 406 -23.12 15.95 -4.79
CA VAL A 406 -22.77 15.45 -6.11
C VAL A 406 -23.44 16.30 -7.17
N GLY A 407 -22.67 16.71 -8.17
CA GLY A 407 -23.17 17.37 -9.37
C GLY A 407 -24.07 16.43 -10.16
N ARG A 408 -25.03 17.01 -10.87
CA ARG A 408 -25.99 16.22 -11.62
C ARG A 408 -25.42 15.81 -12.99
N GLY A 409 -24.62 14.74 -12.98
CA GLY A 409 -24.07 14.11 -14.18
C GLY A 409 -25.12 13.40 -15.04
N GLN A 410 -24.76 13.04 -16.28
CA GLN A 410 -25.67 12.42 -17.25
C GLN A 410 -26.31 11.12 -16.74
N LEU A 411 -25.56 10.31 -15.99
CA LEU A 411 -26.04 9.04 -15.41
C LEU A 411 -27.16 9.29 -14.39
N LEU A 412 -26.89 10.17 -13.43
CA LEU A 412 -27.84 10.55 -12.39
C LEU A 412 -29.07 11.23 -12.99
N ASP A 413 -28.86 12.08 -14.00
CA ASP A 413 -29.93 12.73 -14.76
C ASP A 413 -30.89 11.74 -15.40
N ARG A 414 -30.34 10.72 -16.09
CA ARG A 414 -31.13 9.68 -16.74
C ARG A 414 -31.83 8.78 -15.73
N LEU A 415 -31.15 8.41 -14.63
CA LEU A 415 -31.74 7.61 -13.56
C LEU A 415 -32.93 8.33 -12.92
N VAL A 416 -32.72 9.59 -12.56
CA VAL A 416 -33.79 10.45 -12.04
C VAL A 416 -34.91 10.56 -13.07
N SER A 417 -34.61 10.81 -14.34
CA SER A 417 -35.62 10.91 -15.40
C SER A 417 -36.43 9.61 -15.61
N LEU A 418 -35.78 8.45 -15.49
CA LEU A 418 -36.42 7.14 -15.58
C LEU A 418 -37.46 6.94 -14.46
N LEU A 419 -37.11 7.34 -13.24
CA LEU A 419 -37.94 7.13 -12.05
C LEU A 419 -38.96 8.26 -11.82
N GLN A 420 -38.75 9.44 -12.40
CA GLN A 420 -39.61 10.62 -12.22
C GLN A 420 -40.92 10.61 -13.01
N ALA A 421 -41.39 9.46 -13.49
CA ALA A 421 -42.72 9.33 -14.08
C ALA A 421 -43.87 9.64 -13.07
N GLY A 422 -43.59 9.52 -11.77
CA GLY A 422 -44.56 9.66 -10.67
C GLY A 422 -44.76 11.07 -10.10
N GLN A 423 -43.91 11.53 -9.14
CA GLN A 423 -44.25 12.70 -8.30
C GLN A 423 -43.08 13.52 -7.71
N ALA A 424 -41.84 13.35 -8.18
CA ALA A 424 -40.67 13.96 -7.54
C ALA A 424 -40.50 15.48 -7.77
N LYS A 425 -41.34 16.29 -7.14
CA LYS A 425 -41.27 17.77 -7.23
C LYS A 425 -39.99 18.37 -6.61
N GLY A 426 -39.25 17.63 -5.78
CA GLY A 426 -38.10 18.16 -5.02
C GLY A 426 -36.71 18.04 -5.67
N ILE A 427 -36.51 17.06 -6.56
CA ILE A 427 -35.18 16.79 -7.17
C ILE A 427 -34.99 17.56 -8.50
N ARG A 428 -36.09 17.92 -9.16
CA ARG A 428 -36.03 18.55 -10.49
C ARG A 428 -35.51 19.99 -10.39
N GLY A 429 -34.53 20.31 -11.23
CA GLY A 429 -33.96 21.67 -11.34
C GLY A 429 -32.78 21.95 -10.39
N ARG A 430 -32.47 21.05 -9.45
CA ARG A 430 -31.25 21.18 -8.65
C ARG A 430 -30.05 20.71 -9.48
N ARG A 431 -29.02 21.56 -9.56
CA ARG A 431 -27.73 21.25 -10.20
C ARG A 431 -26.87 20.31 -9.34
N GLU A 432 -27.13 20.31 -8.03
CA GLU A 432 -26.41 19.54 -7.03
C GLU A 432 -27.40 18.76 -6.17
N LEU A 433 -27.01 17.55 -5.79
CA LEU A 433 -27.79 16.65 -4.97
C LEU A 433 -26.97 16.24 -3.75
N GLN A 434 -27.62 16.22 -2.59
CA GLN A 434 -27.06 15.57 -1.42
C GLN A 434 -27.18 14.06 -1.60
N VAL A 435 -26.09 13.37 -1.31
CA VAL A 435 -25.96 11.93 -1.43
C VAL A 435 -25.42 11.41 -0.13
N TRP A 436 -26.07 10.40 0.44
CA TRP A 436 -25.58 9.72 1.62
C TRP A 436 -25.17 8.30 1.23
N THR A 437 -23.96 7.88 1.57
CA THR A 437 -23.47 6.55 1.21
C THR A 437 -23.54 5.60 2.39
N SER A 438 -23.77 4.31 2.14
CA SER A 438 -23.44 3.25 3.10
C SER A 438 -21.92 3.14 3.28
N HIS A 439 -21.49 2.16 4.09
CA HIS A 439 -20.11 1.68 4.01
C HIS A 439 -19.80 1.29 2.56
N PHE A 440 -18.61 1.68 2.14
CA PHE A 440 -18.04 1.31 0.85
C PHE A 440 -16.98 0.23 1.09
N GLU A 441 -17.00 -0.84 0.30
CA GLU A 441 -15.96 -1.85 0.33
C GLU A 441 -15.60 -2.30 -1.09
N SER A 442 -14.29 -2.27 -1.39
CA SER A 442 -13.75 -2.72 -2.67
C SER A 442 -12.49 -3.55 -2.50
N GLU A 443 -12.37 -4.58 -3.32
CA GLU A 443 -11.21 -5.46 -3.38
C GLU A 443 -10.36 -5.08 -4.59
N TYR A 444 -9.10 -4.73 -4.34
CA TYR A 444 -8.10 -4.35 -5.34
C TYR A 444 -7.10 -5.49 -5.50
N THR A 445 -6.75 -5.80 -6.74
CA THR A 445 -5.73 -6.81 -7.07
C THR A 445 -4.53 -6.16 -7.76
N SER A 446 -3.35 -6.77 -7.65
CA SER A 446 -2.13 -6.35 -8.35
C SER A 446 -2.28 -6.30 -9.87
N ALA A 447 -3.21 -7.08 -10.42
CA ALA A 447 -3.60 -7.05 -11.83
C ALA A 447 -4.42 -5.80 -12.23
N GLY A 448 -4.70 -4.89 -11.30
CA GLY A 448 -5.46 -3.67 -11.56
C GLY A 448 -6.98 -3.85 -11.61
N ARG A 449 -7.49 -5.03 -11.24
CA ARG A 449 -8.94 -5.26 -11.08
C ARG A 449 -9.41 -4.78 -9.72
N VAL A 450 -10.49 -4.02 -9.73
CA VAL A 450 -11.21 -3.49 -8.56
C VAL A 450 -12.61 -4.09 -8.57
N THR A 451 -12.96 -4.86 -7.54
CA THR A 451 -14.32 -5.40 -7.35
C THR A 451 -15.00 -4.63 -6.25
N THR A 452 -16.08 -3.94 -6.57
CA THR A 452 -16.87 -3.14 -5.62
C THR A 452 -18.02 -4.00 -5.11
N LYS A 453 -18.06 -4.21 -3.78
CA LYS A 453 -19.21 -4.79 -3.09
C LYS A 453 -20.39 -3.82 -3.13
N ARG A 454 -21.55 -4.23 -2.61
CA ARG A 454 -22.74 -3.38 -2.63
C ARG A 454 -22.49 -2.06 -1.90
N LEU A 455 -22.66 -0.97 -2.63
CA LEU A 455 -22.68 0.40 -2.15
C LEU A 455 -24.09 0.96 -2.30
N ASP A 456 -24.75 1.22 -1.18
CA ASP A 456 -26.06 1.87 -1.16
C ASP A 456 -25.88 3.39 -1.07
N LEU A 457 -26.76 4.13 -1.75
CA LEU A 457 -26.73 5.58 -1.92
C LEU A 457 -28.16 6.11 -1.73
N LEU A 458 -28.33 7.07 -0.83
CA LEU A 458 -29.57 7.83 -0.69
C LEU A 458 -29.42 9.20 -1.35
N LEU A 459 -30.10 9.38 -2.48
CA LEU A 459 -30.08 10.61 -3.27
C LEU A 459 -31.23 11.52 -2.82
N GLY A 460 -30.96 12.53 -2.01
CA GLY A 460 -32.01 13.33 -1.42
C GLY A 460 -31.54 14.12 -0.21
N LYS A 461 -32.49 14.73 0.50
CA LYS A 461 -32.20 15.47 1.72
C LYS A 461 -32.64 14.61 2.90
N ASP A 462 -31.75 14.44 3.86
CA ASP A 462 -32.01 13.69 5.10
C ASP A 462 -32.42 12.23 4.80
N SER A 463 -33.31 11.62 5.57
CA SER A 463 -33.81 10.24 5.37
C SER A 463 -34.84 10.11 4.22
N THR A 464 -35.11 11.19 3.48
CA THR A 464 -36.05 11.20 2.35
C THR A 464 -35.31 11.34 1.02
N GLY A 465 -35.30 10.27 0.23
CA GLY A 465 -34.57 10.29 -1.03
C GLY A 465 -34.84 9.09 -1.92
N LEU A 466 -34.25 9.17 -3.12
CA LEU A 466 -34.17 8.05 -4.03
C LEU A 466 -33.03 7.14 -3.56
N HIS A 467 -33.39 5.98 -3.01
CA HIS A 467 -32.44 4.93 -2.64
C HIS A 467 -32.01 4.17 -3.90
N VAL A 468 -30.70 4.04 -4.11
CA VAL A 468 -30.08 3.26 -5.18
C VAL A 468 -28.90 2.48 -4.62
N ALA A 469 -28.54 1.36 -5.25
CA ALA A 469 -27.43 0.51 -4.88
C ALA A 469 -26.54 0.26 -6.10
N MET A 470 -25.24 0.03 -5.90
CA MET A 470 -24.34 -0.32 -7.00
C MET A 470 -23.27 -1.32 -6.57
N TRP A 471 -22.93 -2.24 -7.47
CA TRP A 471 -21.87 -3.22 -7.28
C TRP A 471 -21.30 -3.66 -8.64
N GLY A 472 -20.16 -4.34 -8.64
CA GLY A 472 -19.56 -4.88 -9.86
C GLY A 472 -18.04 -4.84 -9.84
N TRP A 473 -17.42 -4.69 -11.00
CA TRP A 473 -15.96 -4.61 -11.11
C TRP A 473 -15.49 -3.66 -12.21
N THR A 474 -14.28 -3.16 -12.05
CA THR A 474 -13.54 -2.31 -12.99
C THR A 474 -12.11 -2.84 -13.15
N ASP A 475 -11.62 -2.95 -14.38
CA ASP A 475 -10.22 -3.21 -14.73
C ASP A 475 -9.56 -1.87 -15.08
N VAL A 476 -8.72 -1.36 -14.17
CA VAL A 476 -8.09 -0.04 -14.29
C VAL A 476 -7.09 -0.01 -15.43
N GLY A 477 -6.35 -1.09 -15.66
CA GLY A 477 -5.36 -1.19 -16.73
C GLY A 477 -5.99 -1.17 -18.12
N LYS A 478 -7.16 -1.79 -18.28
CA LYS A 478 -7.90 -1.79 -19.55
C LYS A 478 -8.94 -0.67 -19.66
N GLY A 479 -9.17 0.07 -18.58
CA GLY A 479 -10.25 1.07 -18.51
C GLY A 479 -11.63 0.48 -18.77
N GLN A 480 -11.85 -0.80 -18.45
CA GLN A 480 -13.12 -1.51 -18.68
C GLN A 480 -13.87 -1.70 -17.36
N MET A 481 -15.20 -1.72 -17.39
CA MET A 481 -16.04 -1.97 -16.23
C MET A 481 -17.28 -2.77 -16.59
N GLN A 482 -17.78 -3.50 -15.59
CA GLN A 482 -19.07 -4.16 -15.59
C GLN A 482 -19.70 -3.95 -14.21
N MET A 483 -20.70 -3.07 -14.16
CA MET A 483 -21.38 -2.66 -12.94
C MET A 483 -22.88 -2.93 -13.06
N VAL A 484 -23.56 -3.07 -11.93
CA VAL A 484 -25.01 -3.12 -11.84
C VAL A 484 -25.47 -2.01 -10.92
N LEU A 485 -26.37 -1.16 -11.43
CA LEU A 485 -27.09 -0.16 -10.66
C LEU A 485 -28.45 -0.75 -10.27
N GLY A 486 -28.65 -1.04 -8.99
CA GLY A 486 -29.90 -1.51 -8.42
C GLY A 486 -30.79 -0.38 -7.92
N VAL A 487 -32.08 -0.42 -8.20
CA VAL A 487 -33.08 0.41 -7.50
C VAL A 487 -33.92 -0.50 -6.60
N PRO A 488 -33.71 -0.52 -5.28
CA PRO A 488 -34.47 -1.35 -4.35
C PRO A 488 -35.94 -0.94 -4.29
N ALA A 489 -36.79 -1.82 -3.74
CA ALA A 489 -38.22 -1.57 -3.56
C ALA A 489 -38.53 -0.22 -2.90
N SER A 490 -37.73 0.23 -1.93
CA SER A 490 -37.90 1.56 -1.32
C SER A 490 -37.65 2.73 -2.28
N GLY A 491 -36.65 2.61 -3.17
CA GLY A 491 -36.40 3.59 -4.24
C GLY A 491 -37.47 3.55 -5.34
N LEU A 492 -38.03 2.37 -5.64
CA LEU A 492 -39.14 2.22 -6.58
C LEU A 492 -40.46 2.76 -6.01
N ALA A 493 -40.70 2.59 -4.70
CA ALA A 493 -41.83 3.20 -4.00
C ALA A 493 -41.76 4.72 -4.07
N TRP A 494 -40.56 5.30 -3.96
CA TRP A 494 -40.37 6.74 -4.18
C TRP A 494 -40.75 7.18 -5.61
N ALA A 495 -40.59 6.30 -6.60
CA ALA A 495 -41.04 6.52 -7.98
C ALA A 495 -42.56 6.30 -8.19
N GLY A 496 -43.30 5.88 -7.16
CA GLY A 496 -44.73 5.58 -7.19
C GLY A 496 -45.08 4.12 -7.46
N ILE A 497 -44.10 3.21 -7.44
CA ILE A 497 -44.30 1.77 -7.62
C ILE A 497 -44.31 1.12 -6.23
N HIS A 498 -45.51 0.97 -5.65
CA HIS A 498 -45.71 0.42 -4.31
C HIS A 498 -46.04 -1.08 -4.36
N GLY A 499 -46.07 -1.73 -3.19
CA GLY A 499 -46.50 -3.13 -3.04
C GLY A 499 -45.45 -4.18 -3.43
N LEU A 500 -44.24 -3.76 -3.80
CA LEU A 500 -43.15 -4.69 -4.11
C LEU A 500 -42.58 -5.33 -2.82
N PRO A 501 -42.22 -6.63 -2.83
CA PRO A 501 -41.54 -7.26 -1.70
C PRO A 501 -40.24 -6.53 -1.33
N PRO A 502 -39.87 -6.41 -0.03
CA PRO A 502 -38.70 -5.65 0.42
C PRO A 502 -37.36 -6.03 -0.21
N GLY A 503 -37.19 -7.28 -0.67
CA GLY A 503 -35.98 -7.75 -1.36
C GLY A 503 -35.97 -7.51 -2.87
N THR A 504 -37.04 -6.96 -3.44
CA THR A 504 -37.12 -6.71 -4.89
C THR A 504 -36.21 -5.55 -5.28
N MET A 505 -35.48 -5.73 -6.37
CA MET A 505 -34.55 -4.73 -6.91
C MET A 505 -34.66 -4.67 -8.43
N LEU A 506 -34.61 -3.46 -8.98
CA LEU A 506 -34.48 -3.21 -10.41
C LEU A 506 -33.00 -3.17 -10.81
N PRO A 507 -32.45 -4.20 -11.46
CA PRO A 507 -31.08 -4.17 -11.95
C PRO A 507 -30.97 -3.37 -13.25
N ILE A 508 -30.01 -2.47 -13.33
CA ILE A 508 -29.63 -1.73 -14.54
C ILE A 508 -28.15 -2.01 -14.81
N THR A 509 -27.87 -2.83 -15.83
CA THR A 509 -26.49 -3.21 -16.15
C THR A 509 -25.74 -2.09 -16.86
N MET A 510 -24.48 -1.89 -16.49
CA MET A 510 -23.56 -0.92 -17.06
C MET A 510 -22.29 -1.63 -17.52
N GLN A 511 -21.85 -1.41 -18.76
CA GLN A 511 -20.67 -2.04 -19.35
C GLN A 511 -19.88 -1.05 -20.22
N GLY A 512 -18.57 -1.27 -20.40
CA GLY A 512 -17.73 -0.44 -21.28
C GLY A 512 -16.64 0.27 -20.49
N SER A 513 -16.26 1.48 -20.88
CA SER A 513 -15.31 2.30 -20.11
C SER A 513 -16.03 3.32 -19.24
N SER A 514 -15.33 3.89 -18.25
CA SER A 514 -15.88 4.96 -17.39
C SER A 514 -16.33 6.19 -18.20
N ALA A 515 -15.63 6.51 -19.29
CA ALA A 515 -15.99 7.60 -20.19
C ALA A 515 -17.15 7.27 -21.14
N ASN A 516 -17.30 6.00 -21.55
CA ASN A 516 -18.26 5.54 -22.56
C ASN A 516 -19.07 4.33 -22.06
N ALA A 517 -19.75 4.51 -20.92
CA ALA A 517 -20.57 3.48 -20.31
C ALA A 517 -21.84 3.21 -21.13
N ARG A 518 -22.05 1.97 -21.57
CA ARG A 518 -23.31 1.47 -22.13
C ARG A 518 -24.21 1.00 -21.00
N ILE A 519 -25.42 1.54 -20.94
CA ILE A 519 -26.36 1.31 -19.83
C ILE A 519 -27.67 0.77 -20.41
N ASP A 520 -28.18 -0.34 -19.88
CA ASP A 520 -29.41 -0.97 -20.34
C ASP A 520 -30.69 -0.31 -19.79
N TRP A 521 -30.93 0.93 -20.23
CA TRP A 521 -32.13 1.69 -19.87
C TRP A 521 -33.43 1.05 -20.39
N ALA A 522 -33.36 0.35 -21.52
CA ALA A 522 -34.51 -0.27 -22.17
C ALA A 522 -34.97 -1.52 -21.40
N GLY A 523 -34.04 -2.36 -20.93
CA GLY A 523 -34.31 -3.45 -20.01
C GLY A 523 -35.01 -2.95 -18.74
N ALA A 524 -34.43 -1.94 -18.10
CA ALA A 524 -34.99 -1.34 -16.88
C ALA A 524 -36.43 -0.80 -17.06
N SER A 525 -36.67 -0.08 -18.16
CA SER A 525 -38.00 0.50 -18.46
C SER A 525 -39.08 -0.58 -18.65
N ARG A 526 -38.74 -1.69 -19.32
CA ARG A 526 -39.66 -2.81 -19.53
C ARG A 526 -40.04 -3.48 -18.20
N GLN A 527 -39.06 -3.66 -17.31
CA GLN A 527 -39.28 -4.26 -16.00
C GLN A 527 -40.16 -3.36 -15.12
N ILE A 528 -39.89 -2.06 -15.06
CA ILE A 528 -40.77 -1.07 -14.41
C ILE A 528 -42.20 -1.17 -14.95
N GLY A 529 -42.37 -1.20 -16.27
CA GLY A 529 -43.70 -1.31 -16.89
C GLY A 529 -44.43 -2.60 -16.49
N SER A 530 -43.73 -3.73 -16.41
CA SER A 530 -44.31 -5.00 -15.99
C SER A 530 -44.80 -4.98 -14.52
N TRP A 531 -44.04 -4.37 -13.62
CA TRP A 531 -44.43 -4.23 -12.22
C TRP A 531 -45.58 -3.24 -12.03
N ALA A 532 -45.58 -2.12 -12.75
CA ALA A 532 -46.69 -1.17 -12.70
C ALA A 532 -48.01 -1.78 -13.19
N LEU A 533 -47.95 -2.69 -14.17
CA LEU A 533 -49.12 -3.45 -14.61
C LEU A 533 -49.57 -4.47 -13.55
N GLN A 534 -48.64 -5.17 -12.91
CA GLN A 534 -48.94 -6.11 -11.82
C GLN A 534 -49.55 -5.40 -10.60
N SER A 535 -49.00 -4.25 -10.19
CA SER A 535 -49.53 -3.47 -9.07
C SER A 535 -50.89 -2.83 -9.36
N SER A 536 -51.22 -2.61 -10.64
CA SER A 536 -52.54 -2.12 -11.05
C SER A 536 -53.58 -3.25 -11.17
N ALA A 537 -53.12 -4.50 -11.31
CA ALA A 537 -53.98 -5.66 -11.48
C ALA A 537 -54.42 -6.26 -10.13
N GLU A 538 -53.79 -5.87 -9.02
CA GLU A 538 -54.26 -6.21 -7.69
C GLU A 538 -55.55 -5.42 -7.42
N PRO A 539 -56.74 -6.08 -7.42
CA PRO A 539 -58.01 -5.39 -7.36
C PRO A 539 -58.20 -4.82 -5.95
N ASP A 540 -57.79 -3.56 -5.78
CA ASP A 540 -57.98 -2.85 -4.54
C ASP A 540 -59.47 -2.74 -4.22
N LYS A 541 -59.78 -2.92 -2.93
CA LYS A 541 -61.11 -3.05 -2.34
C LYS A 541 -62.17 -2.17 -3.03
N PRO A 542 -63.35 -2.71 -3.39
CA PRO A 542 -64.38 -1.98 -4.10
C PRO A 542 -64.83 -0.76 -3.28
N GLY A 543 -64.37 0.45 -3.64
CA GLY A 543 -64.78 1.67 -2.95
C GLY A 543 -63.99 2.96 -3.21
N GLN A 544 -62.76 2.95 -3.74
CA GLN A 544 -61.97 4.18 -3.91
C GLN A 544 -61.54 4.41 -5.38
N GLY A 545 -61.94 5.56 -5.94
CA GLY A 545 -62.08 5.79 -7.38
C GLY A 545 -60.79 5.86 -8.23
N SER A 546 -60.85 5.24 -9.40
CA SER A 546 -59.79 4.84 -10.33
C SER A 546 -59.19 5.93 -11.26
N SER A 547 -59.17 7.21 -10.87
CA SER A 547 -58.74 8.28 -11.80
C SER A 547 -57.21 8.39 -12.02
N ILE A 548 -56.39 7.73 -11.18
CA ILE A 548 -54.92 7.85 -11.22
C ILE A 548 -54.28 6.84 -12.20
N GLY A 549 -54.86 5.65 -12.35
CA GLY A 549 -54.28 4.56 -13.16
C GLY A 549 -54.18 4.88 -14.65
N SER A 550 -55.20 5.54 -15.24
CA SER A 550 -55.22 5.84 -16.68
C SER A 550 -54.15 6.85 -17.10
N LYS A 551 -53.82 7.83 -16.24
CA LYS A 551 -52.78 8.84 -16.52
C LYS A 551 -51.36 8.27 -16.45
N LEU A 552 -51.11 7.34 -15.53
CA LEU A 552 -49.82 6.65 -15.43
C LEU A 552 -49.61 5.70 -16.62
N MET A 553 -50.65 4.97 -17.01
CA MET A 553 -50.59 4.03 -18.14
C MET A 553 -50.28 4.75 -19.47
N HIS A 554 -50.92 5.89 -19.73
CA HIS A 554 -50.67 6.64 -20.97
C HIS A 554 -49.26 7.24 -21.04
N LYS A 555 -48.72 7.74 -19.92
CA LYS A 555 -47.34 8.24 -19.85
C LYS A 555 -46.30 7.12 -19.96
N GLY A 556 -46.55 5.96 -19.36
CA GLY A 556 -45.69 4.78 -19.46
C GLY A 556 -45.55 4.31 -20.91
N LEU A 557 -46.67 4.22 -21.64
CA LEU A 557 -46.66 3.82 -23.05
C LEU A 557 -45.92 4.82 -23.96
N GLN A 558 -46.06 6.14 -23.73
CA GLN A 558 -45.30 7.15 -24.47
C GLN A 558 -43.80 7.10 -24.20
N ALA A 559 -43.38 6.89 -22.95
CA ALA A 559 -41.98 6.75 -22.60
C ALA A 559 -41.38 5.49 -23.23
N MET A 560 -42.13 4.38 -23.21
CA MET A 560 -41.71 3.12 -23.82
C MET A 560 -41.55 3.24 -25.34
N GLY A 561 -42.45 3.96 -26.04
CA GLY A 561 -42.33 4.22 -27.47
C GLY A 561 -41.06 5.01 -27.84
N LYS A 562 -40.71 6.04 -27.06
CA LYS A 562 -39.47 6.83 -27.27
C LYS A 562 -38.19 6.05 -26.97
N ALA A 563 -38.22 5.20 -25.94
CA ALA A 563 -37.09 4.35 -25.59
C ALA A 563 -36.86 3.26 -26.65
N MET A 564 -37.93 2.66 -27.17
CA MET A 564 -37.85 1.64 -28.21
C MET A 564 -37.29 2.19 -29.53
N SER A 565 -37.63 3.43 -29.91
CA SER A 565 -37.09 4.05 -31.14
C SER A 565 -35.59 4.35 -31.09
N GLN A 566 -34.98 4.40 -29.90
CA GLN A 566 -33.54 4.67 -29.72
C GLN A 566 -32.70 3.41 -29.53
N SER A 567 -33.30 2.24 -29.27
CA SER A 567 -32.57 1.02 -28.86
C SER A 567 -32.36 -0.04 -29.96
N THR A 568 -32.74 0.24 -31.22
CA THR A 568 -32.82 -0.77 -32.29
C THR A 568 -31.47 -1.29 -32.83
N GLN A 569 -30.34 -0.98 -32.20
CA GLN A 569 -29.03 -1.54 -32.57
C GLN A 569 -28.31 -2.12 -31.35
N GLY A 570 -28.61 -3.39 -31.03
CA GLY A 570 -27.88 -4.15 -30.03
C GLY A 570 -28.73 -5.22 -29.36
N SER A 571 -28.75 -6.43 -29.94
CA SER A 571 -29.33 -7.61 -29.27
C SER A 571 -28.45 -7.98 -28.07
N SER A 572 -28.83 -7.52 -26.88
CA SER A 572 -28.23 -7.93 -25.61
C SER A 572 -28.95 -9.17 -25.11
N ALA A 573 -28.28 -10.33 -25.14
CA ALA A 573 -28.73 -11.49 -24.39
C ALA A 573 -28.71 -11.10 -22.90
N ALA A 574 -29.86 -11.21 -22.23
CA ALA A 574 -29.95 -10.97 -20.79
C ALA A 574 -28.87 -11.81 -20.08
N PRO A 575 -27.99 -11.21 -19.27
CA PRO A 575 -26.95 -11.97 -18.58
C PRO A 575 -27.61 -13.08 -17.76
N LYS A 576 -27.37 -14.32 -18.17
CA LYS A 576 -27.79 -15.56 -17.50
C LYS A 576 -27.01 -15.63 -16.19
N GLY A 577 -27.50 -14.94 -15.17
CA GLY A 577 -26.78 -14.74 -13.92
C GLY A 577 -27.08 -13.41 -13.24
N ALA A 578 -28.31 -12.90 -13.33
CA ALA A 578 -28.82 -11.95 -12.34
C ALA A 578 -28.98 -12.73 -11.01
N ALA A 579 -27.83 -13.08 -10.43
CA ALA A 579 -27.70 -13.58 -9.08
C ALA A 579 -28.40 -12.60 -8.15
N ASP A 580 -29.01 -13.14 -7.09
CA ASP A 580 -29.66 -12.37 -6.05
C ASP A 580 -28.83 -11.13 -5.69
N ALA A 581 -29.50 -9.98 -5.61
CA ALA A 581 -28.82 -8.73 -5.29
C ALA A 581 -28.04 -8.93 -3.98
N PRO A 582 -26.74 -8.59 -3.92
CA PRO A 582 -25.96 -8.75 -2.70
C PRO A 582 -26.64 -8.01 -1.55
N GLU A 583 -26.57 -8.57 -0.35
CA GLU A 583 -27.11 -7.90 0.84
C GLU A 583 -26.32 -6.60 1.15
N PRO A 584 -26.94 -5.59 1.78
CA PRO A 584 -26.24 -4.39 2.23
C PRO A 584 -25.09 -4.73 3.20
N LEU A 585 -24.02 -3.93 3.17
CA LEU A 585 -22.87 -4.07 4.07
C LEU A 585 -23.18 -3.49 5.47
N GLY A 586 -24.16 -4.07 6.16
CA GLY A 586 -24.63 -3.64 7.47
C GLY A 586 -25.86 -2.72 7.43
N PRO A 587 -26.25 -2.14 8.58
CA PRO A 587 -27.39 -1.23 8.67
C PRO A 587 -27.13 0.05 7.87
N LEU A 588 -28.16 0.57 7.20
CA LEU A 588 -28.02 1.79 6.41
C LEU A 588 -27.99 3.00 7.35
N PRO A 589 -27.11 3.99 7.11
CA PRO A 589 -26.90 5.09 8.04
C PRO A 589 -28.14 5.99 8.22
N TRP A 590 -29.04 6.00 7.24
CA TRP A 590 -30.30 6.75 7.28
C TRP A 590 -31.47 5.99 7.91
N ASP A 591 -31.32 4.71 8.28
CA ASP A 591 -32.40 3.97 8.96
C ASP A 591 -32.52 4.38 10.44
N ASN A 592 -31.49 5.06 10.99
CA ASN A 592 -31.40 5.47 12.40
C ASN A 592 -31.65 6.98 12.62
N GLU A 593 -31.91 7.76 11.57
CA GLU A 593 -32.25 9.20 11.64
C GLU A 593 -33.73 9.45 11.37
#